data_AF-A0A4Y8ZTV4-F1
#
_entry.id   AF-A0A4Y8ZTV4-F1
#
_cell.length_a   1.000
_cell.length_b   1.000
_cell.length_c   1.000
_cell.angle_alpha   90.00
_cell.angle_beta   90.00
_cell.angle_gamma   90.00
#
_symmetry.space_group_name_H-M   'P 1'
#
loop_
_entity.id
_entity.type
_entity.pdbx_description
1 polymer ?
#
loop_
_entity_poly.entity_id
_entity_poly.type
_entity_poly.pdbx_seq_one_letter_code
_entity_poly.pdbx_strand_id
1 'polypeptide(L)'
;MKPILILMLAVDAAIFLLAVYDVVFARGAADRRNWSRFTLPLMIGGIASIQVGERHAGVAAAEVLPFFGALLLGMAVMSILVRLGEGRRARASRS
;
A
#
# COMPACT_ATOMS: atom_id res chain seq x y z
N MET A 1 18.48 -1.57 19.45
CA MET A 1 17.42 -1.70 18.42
C MET A 1 18.09 -1.74 17.05
N LYS A 2 17.73 -2.68 16.17
CA LYS A 2 18.33 -2.78 14.83
C LYS A 2 17.86 -1.57 13.99
N PRO A 3 18.75 -0.67 13.54
CA PRO A 3 18.37 0.56 12.84
C PRO A 3 17.50 0.30 11.60
N ILE A 4 17.72 -0.85 10.96
CA ILE A 4 16.98 -1.26 9.76
C ILE A 4 15.49 -1.45 9.99
N LEU A 5 15.07 -1.92 11.18
CA LEU A 5 13.64 -2.10 11.50
C LEU A 5 12.93 -0.75 11.64
N ILE A 6 13.60 0.25 12.23
CA ILE A 6 13.06 1.59 12.39
C ILE A 6 12.93 2.28 11.02
N LEU A 7 13.96 2.13 10.17
CA LEU A 7 13.92 2.66 8.81
C LEU A 7 12.76 2.06 8.00
N MET A 8 12.58 0.74 8.08
CA MET A 8 11.48 0.04 7.41
C MET A 8 10.12 0.56 7.86
N LEU A 9 9.92 0.68 9.18
CA LEU A 9 8.67 1.16 9.76
C LEU A 9 8.38 2.61 9.35
N ALA A 10 9.41 3.45 9.28
CA ALA A 10 9.28 4.83 8.82
C ALA A 10 8.87 4.90 7.33
N VAL A 11 9.41 4.02 6.50
CA VAL A 11 9.05 3.91 5.07
C VAL A 11 7.60 3.43 4.93
N ASP A 12 7.20 2.38 5.66
CA ASP A 12 5.82 1.88 5.65
C ASP A 12 4.83 2.95 6.10
N ALA A 13 5.14 3.67 7.18
CA ALA A 13 4.33 4.78 7.67
C ALA A 13 4.23 5.90 6.64
N ALA A 14 5.33 6.26 5.97
CA ALA A 14 5.32 7.28 4.93
C ALA A 14 4.45 6.87 3.72
N ILE A 15 4.58 5.62 3.25
CA ILE A 15 3.78 5.09 2.14
C ILE A 15 2.29 5.05 2.52
N PHE A 16 1.98 4.60 3.73
CA PHE A 16 0.62 4.57 4.24
C PHE A 16 0.01 5.97 4.35
N LEU A 17 0.74 6.93 4.94
CA LEU A 17 0.28 8.31 5.07
C LEU A 17 0.07 8.98 3.71
N LEU A 18 0.97 8.75 2.75
CA LEU A 18 0.81 9.25 1.38
C LEU A 18 -0.44 8.65 0.71
N ALA A 19 -0.65 7.34 0.85
CA ALA A 19 -1.83 6.68 0.31
C ALA A 19 -3.13 7.21 0.96
N VAL A 20 -3.15 7.38 2.27
CA VAL A 20 -4.31 7.93 3.00
C VAL A 20 -4.55 9.39 2.63
N TYR A 21 -3.50 10.20 2.53
CA TYR A 21 -3.60 11.59 2.11
C TYR A 21 -4.21 11.68 0.70
N ASP A 22 -3.74 10.85 -0.24
CA ASP A 22 -4.30 10.80 -1.59
C ASP A 22 -5.78 10.38 -1.55
N VAL A 23 -6.15 9.37 -0.77
CA VAL A 23 -7.55 8.93 -0.61
C VAL A 23 -8.45 10.03 -0.05
N VAL A 24 -8.01 10.75 0.98
CA VAL A 24 -8.83 11.74 1.70
C VAL A 24 -8.93 13.05 0.93
N PHE A 25 -7.84 13.51 0.34
CA PHE A 25 -7.74 14.83 -0.29
C PHE A 25 -7.91 14.80 -1.81
N ALA A 26 -7.73 13.67 -2.49
CA ALA A 26 -8.05 13.53 -3.93
C ALA A 26 -9.58 13.37 -4.14
N ARG A 27 -10.35 14.33 -3.66
CA ARG A 27 -11.76 14.54 -4.05
C ARG A 27 -11.81 15.23 -5.41
N GLY A 28 -11.51 14.49 -6.46
CA GLY A 28 -11.71 14.95 -7.83
C GLY A 28 -11.79 13.77 -8.78
N ALA A 29 -12.93 13.59 -9.47
CA ALA A 29 -13.18 12.45 -10.35
C ALA A 29 -12.17 12.27 -11.50
N ALA A 30 -11.31 13.26 -11.75
CA ALA A 30 -10.19 13.18 -12.70
C ALA A 30 -8.93 12.48 -12.11
N ASP A 31 -8.78 12.41 -10.79
CA ASP A 31 -7.55 11.98 -10.11
C ASP A 31 -7.57 10.50 -9.66
N ARG A 32 -8.70 9.79 -9.88
CA ARG A 32 -8.76 8.33 -9.69
C ARG A 32 -7.74 7.56 -10.55
N ARG A 33 -7.20 8.22 -11.58
CA ARG A 33 -6.11 7.73 -12.42
C ARG A 33 -4.78 7.57 -11.68
N ASN A 34 -4.56 8.24 -10.54
CA ASN A 34 -3.29 8.22 -9.82
C ASN A 34 -3.09 7.03 -8.87
N TRP A 35 -4.14 6.24 -8.57
CA TRP A 35 -4.01 5.06 -7.71
C TRP A 35 -3.01 4.02 -8.24
N SER A 36 -2.77 3.99 -9.55
CA SER A 36 -1.75 3.11 -10.15
C SER A 36 -0.32 3.44 -9.73
N ARG A 37 -0.05 4.69 -9.32
CA ARG A 37 1.28 5.09 -8.86
C ARG A 37 1.60 4.48 -7.49
N PHE A 38 0.57 4.19 -6.70
CA PHE A 38 0.73 3.61 -5.37
C PHE A 38 0.67 2.08 -5.35
N THR A 39 0.05 1.44 -6.35
CA THR A 39 -0.03 -0.03 -6.39
C THR A 39 1.32 -0.72 -6.28
N LEU A 40 2.32 -0.30 -7.07
CA LEU A 40 3.66 -0.89 -7.05
C LEU A 40 4.39 -0.64 -5.72
N PRO A 41 4.48 0.62 -5.22
CA PRO A 41 5.05 0.91 -3.91
C PRO A 41 4.39 0.14 -2.76
N LEU A 42 3.06 0.03 -2.77
CA LEU A 42 2.31 -0.71 -1.74
C LEU A 42 2.60 -2.22 -1.80
N MET A 43 2.69 -2.81 -3.00
CA MET A 43 3.07 -4.21 -3.14
C MET A 43 4.51 -4.47 -2.69
N ILE A 44 5.46 -3.65 -3.17
CA ILE A 44 6.88 -3.84 -2.86
C ILE A 44 7.12 -3.64 -1.36
N GLY A 45 6.60 -2.55 -0.79
CA GLY A 45 6.69 -2.27 0.66
C GLY A 45 6.06 -3.38 1.48
N GLY A 46 4.86 -3.83 1.08
CA GLY A 46 4.16 -4.92 1.75
C GLY A 46 4.94 -6.24 1.79
N ILE A 47 5.47 -6.67 0.64
CA ILE A 47 6.28 -7.90 0.54
C ILE A 47 7.60 -7.74 1.32
N ALA A 48 8.26 -6.59 1.21
CA ALA A 48 9.52 -6.34 1.88
C ALA A 48 9.35 -6.36 3.41
N SER A 49 8.28 -5.76 3.94
CA SER A 49 8.02 -5.76 5.39
C SER A 49 7.66 -7.12 5.94
N ILE A 50 6.95 -7.96 5.18
CA ILE A 50 6.73 -9.37 5.57
C ILE A 50 8.08 -10.11 5.63
N GLN A 51 8.90 -10.03 4.58
CA GLN A 51 10.20 -10.72 4.54
C GLN A 51 11.15 -10.25 5.64
N VAL A 52 11.18 -8.94 5.93
CA VAL A 52 12.03 -8.39 6.98
C VAL A 52 11.53 -8.79 8.37
N GLY A 53 10.22 -8.78 8.59
CA GLY A 53 9.61 -9.28 9.83
C GLY A 53 9.95 -10.74 10.10
N GLU A 54 9.80 -11.61 9.09
CA GLU A 54 10.15 -13.03 9.19
C GLU A 54 11.65 -13.25 9.45
N ARG A 55 12.53 -12.52 8.74
CA ARG A 55 13.99 -12.58 8.96
C ARG A 55 14.43 -12.08 10.34
N HIS A 56 13.58 -11.33 11.04
CA HIS A 56 13.85 -10.77 12.36
C HIS A 56 12.93 -11.31 13.44
N ALA A 57 12.30 -12.46 13.21
CA ALA A 57 11.44 -13.12 14.18
C ALA A 57 12.13 -13.28 15.54
N GLY A 58 11.38 -13.00 16.62
CA GLY A 58 11.90 -13.00 18.00
C GLY A 58 12.45 -11.67 18.50
N VAL A 59 12.41 -10.60 17.70
CA VAL A 59 12.66 -9.23 18.16
C VAL A 59 11.32 -8.52 18.36
N ALA A 60 11.07 -7.97 19.55
CA ALA A 60 9.78 -7.39 19.95
C ALA A 60 9.19 -6.33 18.98
N ALA A 61 10.01 -5.65 18.17
CA ALA A 61 9.54 -4.69 17.17
C ALA A 61 9.33 -5.30 15.76
N ALA A 62 9.89 -6.47 15.48
CA ALA A 62 9.83 -7.10 14.16
C ALA A 62 8.48 -7.76 13.88
N GLU A 63 7.74 -8.14 14.93
CA GLU A 63 6.42 -8.77 14.82
C GLU A 63 5.35 -7.84 14.23
N VAL A 64 5.59 -6.53 14.30
CA VAL A 64 4.67 -5.50 13.81
C VAL A 64 4.79 -5.31 12.28
N LEU A 65 5.97 -5.57 11.71
CA LEU A 65 6.24 -5.38 10.28
C LEU A 65 5.37 -6.27 9.37
N PRO A 66 5.15 -7.57 9.66
CA PRO A 66 4.25 -8.40 8.86
C PRO A 66 2.80 -7.91 8.84
N PHE A 67 2.30 -7.35 9.95
CA PHE A 67 0.96 -6.76 10.01
C PHE A 67 0.84 -5.54 9.10
N PHE A 68 1.81 -4.62 9.17
CA PHE A 68 1.86 -3.49 8.24
C PHE A 68 2.02 -3.96 6.80
N GLY A 69 2.86 -4.97 6.56
CA GLY A 69 3.07 -5.51 5.22
C GLY A 69 1.80 -6.10 4.60
N ALA A 70 1.02 -6.87 5.38
CA ALA A 70 -0.27 -7.39 4.96
C ALA A 70 -1.29 -6.26 4.69
N LEU A 71 -1.27 -5.20 5.49
CA LEU A 71 -2.14 -4.03 5.32
C LEU A 71 -1.81 -3.27 4.01
N LEU A 72 -0.53 -3.04 3.73
CA LEU A 72 -0.08 -2.42 2.48
C LEU A 72 -0.47 -3.27 1.25
N LEU A 73 -0.32 -4.59 1.34
CA LEU A 73 -0.79 -5.51 0.29
C LEU A 73 -2.31 -5.43 0.10
N GLY A 74 -3.09 -5.37 1.18
CA GLY A 74 -4.55 -5.19 1.12
C GLY A 74 -4.94 -3.90 0.40
N MET A 75 -4.25 -2.79 0.69
CA MET A 75 -4.45 -1.52 -0.01
C MET A 75 -4.05 -1.61 -1.50
N ALA A 76 -2.96 -2.31 -1.82
CA ALA A 76 -2.56 -2.55 -3.20
C ALA A 76 -3.64 -3.32 -3.97
N VAL A 77 -4.19 -4.40 -3.38
CA VAL A 77 -5.28 -5.18 -3.97
C VAL A 77 -6.52 -4.32 -4.19
N MET A 78 -6.93 -3.52 -3.19
CA MET A 78 -8.05 -2.61 -3.35
C MET A 78 -7.83 -1.60 -4.48
N SER A 79 -6.62 -1.07 -4.64
CA SER A 79 -6.30 -0.17 -5.76
C SER A 79 -6.54 -0.84 -7.12
N ILE A 80 -6.19 -2.12 -7.25
CA ILE A 80 -6.37 -2.90 -8.47
C ILE A 80 -7.86 -3.13 -8.73
N LEU A 81 -8.61 -3.52 -7.69
CA LEU A 81 -10.06 -3.77 -7.80
C LEU A 81 -10.83 -2.51 -8.21
N VAL A 82 -10.49 -1.35 -7.63
CA VAL A 82 -11.08 -0.07 -8.02
C VAL A 82 -10.83 0.22 -9.50
N ARG A 83 -9.59 0.03 -10.00
CA ARG A 83 -9.28 0.21 -11.43
C ARG A 83 -10.07 -0.73 -12.33
N LEU A 84 -10.19 -2.00 -11.95
CA LEU A 84 -10.98 -2.97 -12.72
C LEU A 84 -12.45 -2.58 -12.78
N GLY A 85 -13.01 -2.05 -11.67
CA GLY A 85 -14.37 -1.51 -11.62
C GLY A 85 -14.57 -0.31 -12.54
N GLU A 86 -13.63 0.63 -12.56
CA GLU A 86 -13.67 1.82 -13.43
C GLU A 86 -13.58 1.46 -14.92
N GLY A 87 -12.69 0.55 -15.28
CA GLY A 87 -12.54 0.08 -16.65
C GLY A 87 -13.77 -0.66 -17.18
N ARG A 88 -14.61 -1.23 -16.31
CA ARG A 88 -15.91 -1.80 -16.71
C ARG A 88 -16.96 -0.71 -16.94
N ARG A 89 -17.04 0.28 -16.04
CA ARG A 89 -17.98 1.40 -16.15
C ARG A 89 -17.73 2.24 -17.40
N ALA A 90 -16.47 2.50 -17.75
CA ALA A 90 -16.10 3.23 -18.96
C ALA A 90 -16.41 2.49 -20.27
N ARG A 91 -16.49 1.14 -20.23
CA ARG A 91 -16.91 0.33 -21.38
C ARG A 91 -18.43 0.29 -21.54
N ALA A 92 -19.16 0.24 -20.43
CA ALA A 92 -20.62 0.26 -20.42
C ALA A 92 -21.21 1.61 -20.88
N SER A 93 -20.49 2.73 -20.74
CA SER A 93 -20.95 4.04 -21.23
C SER A 93 -20.66 4.30 -22.72
N ARG A 94 -20.01 3.35 -23.42
CA ARG A 94 -19.69 3.44 -24.85
C ARG A 94 -20.57 2.53 -25.73
N SER A 95 -21.40 1.68 -25.12
CA SER A 95 -22.42 0.88 -25.79
C SER A 95 -23.78 1.55 -25.66
#